data_AF-A0A8H8SQI0-F1
#
_entry.id   AF-A0A8H8SQI0-F1
#
_cell.length_a   1.000
_cell.length_b   1.000
_cell.length_c   1.000
_cell.angle_alpha   90.00
_cell.angle_beta   90.00
_cell.angle_gamma   90.00
#
_symmetry.space_group_name_H-M   'P 1'
#
loop_
_entity.id
_entity.type
_entity.pdbx_description
1 polymer ?
#
loop_
_entity_poly.entity_id
_entity_poly.type
_entity_poly.pdbx_seq_one_letter_code
_entity_poly.pdbx_strand_id
1 'polypeptide(L)'
;MFKFSEVTYHPAAAAADGSVGTVDVGSGLVWDDVYAALQPHGVTVVGGRVTGVGVGGFTLGGGYSWLSNQYGLTIDTVTEFEVVLPNGTITAASEGLNPDLFFGLKGGFNNFGIVTKFTLAFPRASLGLKTHFLLLTNSINVTDPKAGIITTYNFLLGQPGVSLNVLRWADAACGLTSLVQASPQMPLTEIGLSLGAFNTVSLKTYSPALIEQVLNQTTYWGSKLSLKGANFISYDVEPFLPTMTSRSKGGAYPHDNYLIPLNLYYAWAPELFDEDFIEAMEESARVILIKLSPKLRLRTWVPLRGKPPSAEAAQSAI
;
A
#
# COMPACT_ATOMS: atom_id res chain seq x y z
N MET A 1 -11.98 -12.17 -9.97
CA MET A 1 -11.36 -11.59 -11.19
C MET A 1 -10.10 -12.34 -11.65
N PHE A 2 -9.69 -13.45 -11.02
CA PHE A 2 -8.43 -14.17 -11.30
C PHE A 2 -8.17 -14.62 -12.75
N LYS A 3 -9.22 -14.63 -13.60
CA LYS A 3 -9.08 -14.89 -15.03
C LYS A 3 -8.35 -13.77 -15.79
N PHE A 4 -8.35 -12.54 -15.26
CA PHE A 4 -7.59 -11.43 -15.82
C PHE A 4 -6.22 -11.36 -15.14
N SER A 5 -5.33 -12.27 -15.53
CA SER A 5 -4.03 -12.52 -14.87
C SER A 5 -2.82 -12.34 -15.79
N GLU A 6 -3.00 -11.62 -16.90
CA GLU A 6 -1.92 -11.34 -17.84
C GLU A 6 -1.19 -10.04 -17.50
N VAL A 7 0.13 -10.04 -17.72
CA VAL A 7 0.99 -8.85 -17.67
C VAL A 7 1.71 -8.73 -19.01
N THR A 8 1.52 -7.62 -19.72
CA THR A 8 2.15 -7.38 -21.02
C THR A 8 3.01 -6.13 -20.97
N TYR A 9 4.31 -6.30 -21.18
CA TYR A 9 5.28 -5.20 -21.18
C TYR A 9 5.39 -4.54 -22.56
N HIS A 10 5.20 -3.22 -22.61
CA HIS A 10 5.31 -2.40 -23.81
C HIS A 10 6.46 -1.39 -23.65
N PRO A 11 7.64 -1.64 -24.25
CA PRO A 11 8.77 -0.71 -24.13
C PRO A 11 8.46 0.62 -24.82
N ALA A 12 9.04 1.70 -24.30
CA ALA A 12 9.01 2.98 -24.99
C ALA A 12 9.71 2.86 -26.36
N ALA A 13 9.18 3.54 -27.38
CA ALA A 13 9.90 3.69 -28.65
C ALA A 13 11.28 4.32 -28.40
N ALA A 14 12.27 3.97 -29.22
CA ALA A 14 13.66 4.40 -29.04
C ALA A 14 13.80 5.93 -29.04
N ALA A 15 13.79 6.51 -27.83
CA ALA A 15 14.41 7.75 -27.36
C ALA A 15 14.32 9.05 -28.21
N ALA A 16 13.36 9.21 -29.12
CA ALA A 16 13.24 10.44 -29.92
C ALA A 16 12.19 11.46 -29.41
N ASP A 17 11.20 11.08 -28.59
CA ASP A 17 10.06 11.98 -28.26
C ASP A 17 9.67 12.08 -26.78
N GLY A 18 10.42 11.46 -25.85
CA GLY A 18 10.03 11.45 -24.44
C GLY A 18 8.90 10.48 -24.07
N SER A 19 8.55 9.54 -24.96
CA SER A 19 7.59 8.46 -24.70
C SER A 19 7.97 7.62 -23.48
N VAL A 20 6.98 7.42 -22.60
CA VAL A 20 7.06 6.56 -21.42
C VAL A 20 6.54 5.19 -21.82
N GLY A 21 7.25 4.12 -21.44
CA GLY A 21 6.77 2.76 -21.71
C GLY A 21 5.55 2.44 -20.86
N THR A 22 4.75 1.47 -21.29
CA THR A 22 3.54 1.06 -20.58
C THR A 22 3.57 -0.43 -20.23
N VAL A 23 2.75 -0.82 -19.27
CA VAL A 23 2.48 -2.21 -18.92
C VAL A 23 0.98 -2.39 -18.84
N ASP A 24 0.46 -3.39 -19.53
CA ASP A 24 -0.90 -3.86 -19.32
C ASP A 24 -0.92 -4.86 -18.17
N VAL A 25 -1.83 -4.65 -17.22
CA VAL A 25 -1.97 -5.47 -16.02
C VAL A 25 -3.42 -5.91 -15.87
N GLY A 26 -3.64 -7.22 -15.81
CA GLY A 26 -4.94 -7.80 -15.52
C GLY A 26 -5.44 -7.45 -14.10
N SER A 27 -6.74 -7.18 -13.98
CA SER A 27 -7.34 -6.75 -12.71
C SER A 27 -7.43 -7.83 -11.63
N GLY A 28 -7.21 -9.09 -12.01
CA GLY A 28 -7.21 -10.26 -11.13
C GLY A 28 -5.88 -10.56 -10.45
N LEU A 29 -4.82 -9.83 -10.77
CA LEU A 29 -3.48 -10.04 -10.23
C LEU A 29 -3.34 -9.49 -8.81
N VAL A 30 -2.35 -10.01 -8.10
CA VAL A 30 -1.74 -9.32 -6.96
C VAL A 30 -0.45 -8.64 -7.40
N TRP A 31 -0.01 -7.62 -6.66
CA TRP A 31 1.18 -6.85 -7.04
C TRP A 31 2.47 -7.70 -7.07
N ASP A 32 2.54 -8.78 -6.29
CA ASP A 32 3.64 -9.75 -6.33
C ASP A 32 3.85 -10.31 -7.75
N ASP A 33 2.76 -10.73 -8.40
CA ASP A 33 2.79 -11.30 -9.76
C ASP A 33 3.26 -10.26 -10.78
N VAL A 34 2.79 -9.02 -10.65
CA VAL A 34 3.17 -7.90 -11.54
C VAL A 34 4.66 -7.63 -11.44
N TYR A 35 5.21 -7.54 -10.24
CA TYR A 35 6.65 -7.29 -10.07
C TYR A 35 7.49 -8.47 -10.54
N ALA A 36 7.05 -9.70 -10.29
CA ALA A 36 7.73 -10.89 -10.79
C ALA A 36 7.78 -10.92 -12.33
N ALA A 37 6.69 -10.54 -13.01
CA ALA A 37 6.64 -10.46 -14.46
C ALA A 37 7.51 -9.33 -15.04
N LEU A 38 7.67 -8.21 -14.31
CA LEU A 38 8.49 -7.07 -14.77
C LEU A 38 9.98 -7.18 -14.41
N GLN A 39 10.33 -8.04 -13.46
CA GLN A 39 11.71 -8.24 -13.01
C GLN A 39 12.68 -8.59 -14.15
N PRO A 40 12.37 -9.49 -15.10
CA PRO A 40 13.25 -9.79 -16.23
C PRO A 40 13.52 -8.60 -17.16
N HIS A 41 12.62 -7.61 -17.17
CA HIS A 41 12.73 -6.40 -17.98
C HIS A 41 13.49 -5.26 -17.27
N GLY A 42 13.84 -5.43 -15.99
CA GLY A 42 14.56 -4.41 -15.23
C GLY A 42 13.74 -3.15 -14.93
N VAL A 43 12.41 -3.24 -14.99
CA VAL A 43 11.48 -2.11 -14.79
C VAL A 43 10.55 -2.35 -13.62
N THR A 44 9.89 -1.28 -13.17
CA THR A 44 8.90 -1.33 -12.09
C THR A 44 7.78 -0.34 -12.38
N VAL A 45 6.61 -0.59 -11.82
CA VAL A 45 5.47 0.33 -11.85
C VAL A 45 5.24 0.96 -10.48
N VAL A 46 4.47 2.04 -10.43
CA VAL A 46 3.92 2.57 -9.18
C VAL A 46 2.81 1.61 -8.76
N GLY A 47 3.02 0.87 -7.67
CA GLY A 47 2.12 -0.20 -7.25
C GLY A 47 2.16 -0.49 -5.76
N GLY A 48 1.43 -1.55 -5.38
CA GLY A 48 1.29 -2.01 -4.00
C GLY A 48 2.62 -2.40 -3.36
N ARG A 49 2.67 -2.29 -2.04
CA ARG A 49 3.89 -2.47 -1.23
C ARG A 49 3.90 -3.75 -0.41
N VAL A 50 2.75 -4.40 -0.26
CA VAL A 50 2.54 -5.55 0.64
C VAL A 50 2.08 -6.74 -0.18
N THR A 51 2.54 -7.93 0.20
CA THR A 51 2.17 -9.18 -0.49
C THR A 51 0.67 -9.40 -0.43
N GLY A 52 0.12 -9.92 -1.53
CA GLY A 52 -1.28 -10.30 -1.64
C GLY A 52 -2.24 -9.13 -1.91
N VAL A 53 -1.75 -7.89 -2.03
CA VAL A 53 -2.59 -6.75 -2.39
C VAL A 53 -3.04 -6.90 -3.84
N GLY A 54 -4.35 -7.00 -4.06
CA GLY A 54 -4.95 -7.09 -5.39
C GLY A 54 -4.83 -5.79 -6.18
N VAL A 55 -4.52 -5.89 -7.48
CA VAL A 55 -4.32 -4.76 -8.39
C VAL A 55 -5.60 -3.93 -8.53
N GLY A 56 -6.76 -4.57 -8.77
CA GLY A 56 -7.99 -3.87 -9.12
C GLY A 56 -8.45 -2.83 -8.09
N GLY A 57 -8.73 -3.28 -6.86
CA GLY A 57 -9.22 -2.38 -5.80
C GLY A 57 -8.18 -1.34 -5.38
N PHE A 58 -6.90 -1.73 -5.34
CA PHE A 58 -5.81 -0.82 -4.99
C PHE A 58 -5.66 0.31 -6.00
N THR A 59 -5.63 -0.01 -7.30
CA THR A 59 -5.47 0.99 -8.37
C THR A 59 -6.70 1.86 -8.53
N LEU A 60 -7.92 1.33 -8.45
CA LEU A 60 -9.14 2.16 -8.60
C LEU A 60 -9.42 3.08 -7.41
N GLY A 61 -8.80 2.81 -6.25
CA GLY A 61 -8.99 3.58 -5.02
C GLY A 61 -7.92 4.63 -4.73
N GLY A 62 -6.82 4.68 -5.49
CA GLY A 62 -5.66 5.54 -5.18
C GLY A 62 -4.34 4.80 -5.34
N GLY A 63 -4.05 3.94 -4.36
CA GLY A 63 -2.85 3.11 -4.38
C GLY A 63 -1.58 3.88 -4.03
N TYR A 64 -1.28 3.92 -2.73
CA TYR A 64 -0.02 4.46 -2.21
C TYR A 64 1.13 3.50 -2.47
N SER A 65 2.17 4.02 -3.11
CA SER A 65 3.37 3.30 -3.44
C SER A 65 4.58 3.93 -2.75
N TRP A 66 5.63 3.13 -2.67
CA TRP A 66 6.98 3.60 -2.37
C TRP A 66 7.40 4.76 -3.28
N LEU A 67 6.93 4.72 -4.52
CA LEU A 67 7.24 5.68 -5.57
C LEU A 67 6.34 6.93 -5.55
N SER A 68 5.40 7.04 -4.61
CA SER A 68 4.37 8.08 -4.67
C SER A 68 4.90 9.49 -4.50
N ASN A 69 5.94 9.71 -3.71
CA ASN A 69 6.59 11.02 -3.59
C ASN A 69 7.19 11.51 -4.92
N GLN A 70 7.55 10.60 -5.83
CA GLN A 70 8.12 10.95 -7.14
C GLN A 70 7.08 11.02 -8.24
N TYR A 71 6.17 10.04 -8.28
CA TYR A 71 5.33 9.76 -9.44
C TYR A 71 3.82 9.84 -9.17
N GLY A 72 3.42 10.16 -7.93
CA GLY A 72 2.02 10.23 -7.52
C GLY A 72 1.42 8.90 -7.11
N LEU A 73 0.09 8.86 -7.01
CA LEU A 73 -0.62 7.63 -6.68
C LEU A 73 -0.57 6.67 -7.88
N THR A 74 -0.85 5.39 -7.62
CA THR A 74 -0.87 4.37 -8.67
C THR A 74 -1.86 4.74 -9.78
N ILE A 75 -3.02 5.29 -9.42
CA ILE A 75 -4.04 5.76 -10.38
C ILE A 75 -3.50 6.88 -11.28
N ASP A 76 -2.57 7.69 -10.79
CA ASP A 76 -2.03 8.83 -11.53
C ASP A 76 -1.15 8.35 -12.70
N THR A 77 -0.66 7.12 -12.61
CA THR A 77 0.12 6.46 -13.67
C THR A 77 -0.71 5.68 -14.68
N VAL A 78 -2.02 5.50 -14.44
CA VAL A 78 -2.90 4.81 -15.39
C VAL A 78 -3.15 5.71 -16.60
N THR A 79 -2.95 5.15 -17.79
CA THR A 79 -3.22 5.81 -19.07
C THR A 79 -4.51 5.31 -19.73
N GLU A 80 -4.92 4.08 -19.46
CA GLU A 80 -6.16 3.50 -19.98
C GLU A 80 -6.72 2.40 -19.05
N PHE A 81 -8.05 2.28 -19.00
CA PHE A 81 -8.74 1.11 -18.45
C PHE A 81 -9.51 0.38 -19.56
N GLU A 82 -9.51 -0.95 -19.52
CA GLU A 82 -10.50 -1.75 -20.23
C GLU A 82 -11.63 -2.12 -19.27
N VAL A 83 -12.88 -1.88 -19.70
CA VAL A 83 -14.05 -1.90 -18.83
C VAL A 83 -15.20 -2.66 -19.48
N VAL A 84 -15.79 -3.59 -18.74
CA VAL A 84 -17.08 -4.18 -19.08
C VAL A 84 -18.17 -3.36 -18.39
N LEU A 85 -18.99 -2.70 -19.20
CA LEU A 85 -20.13 -1.89 -18.73
C LEU A 85 -21.29 -2.78 -18.26
N PRO A 86 -22.26 -2.24 -17.49
CA PRO A 86 -23.40 -3.02 -17.00
C PRO A 86 -24.27 -3.68 -18.10
N ASN A 87 -24.25 -3.15 -19.31
CA ASN A 87 -24.95 -3.73 -20.47
C ASN A 87 -24.16 -4.83 -21.20
N GLY A 88 -22.97 -5.19 -20.69
CA GLY A 88 -22.08 -6.19 -21.29
C GLY A 88 -21.15 -5.68 -22.37
N THR A 89 -21.25 -4.40 -22.76
CA THR A 89 -20.33 -3.80 -23.73
C THR A 89 -18.93 -3.67 -23.14
N ILE A 90 -17.91 -4.09 -23.90
CA ILE A 90 -16.50 -3.87 -23.58
C ILE A 90 -16.07 -2.56 -24.23
N THR A 91 -15.50 -1.66 -23.44
CA THR A 91 -14.98 -0.37 -23.92
C THR A 91 -13.65 -0.04 -23.24
N ALA A 92 -12.91 0.89 -23.83
CA ALA A 92 -11.73 1.48 -23.20
C ALA A 92 -12.06 2.87 -22.65
N ALA A 93 -11.38 3.26 -21.57
CA ALA A 93 -11.48 4.57 -20.95
C ALA A 93 -10.08 5.18 -20.78
N SER A 94 -9.84 6.31 -21.43
CA SER A 94 -8.59 7.08 -21.40
C SER A 94 -8.89 8.58 -21.51
N GLU A 95 -7.87 9.44 -21.51
CA GLU A 95 -8.06 10.89 -21.73
C GLU A 95 -8.72 11.20 -23.08
N GLY A 96 -8.51 10.37 -24.11
CA GLY A 96 -9.04 10.58 -25.46
C GLY A 96 -10.33 9.80 -25.77
N LEU A 97 -10.70 8.82 -24.94
CA LEU A 97 -11.82 7.91 -25.20
C LEU A 97 -12.61 7.66 -23.91
N ASN A 98 -13.90 8.01 -23.88
CA ASN A 98 -14.74 7.97 -22.67
C ASN A 98 -14.07 8.67 -21.46
N PRO A 99 -13.69 9.96 -21.58
CA PRO A 99 -12.91 10.67 -20.56
C PRO A 99 -13.66 10.87 -19.24
N ASP A 100 -14.98 10.90 -19.27
CA ASP A 100 -15.86 10.90 -18.09
C ASP A 100 -15.80 9.59 -17.31
N LEU A 101 -15.82 8.45 -18.02
CA LEU A 101 -15.61 7.13 -17.42
C LEU A 101 -14.18 7.00 -16.88
N PHE A 102 -13.18 7.48 -17.61
CA PHE A 102 -11.79 7.51 -17.16
C PHE A 102 -11.64 8.32 -15.86
N PHE A 103 -12.23 9.51 -15.82
CA PHE A 103 -12.28 10.34 -14.61
C PHE A 103 -12.95 9.59 -13.44
N GLY A 104 -14.11 8.97 -13.69
CA GLY A 104 -14.87 8.23 -12.67
C GLY A 104 -14.11 7.05 -12.07
N LEU A 105 -13.43 6.27 -12.91
CA LEU A 105 -12.66 5.10 -12.48
C LEU A 105 -11.38 5.47 -11.72
N LYS A 106 -10.85 6.68 -11.92
CA LYS A 106 -9.74 7.23 -11.14
C LYS A 106 -10.20 7.72 -9.77
N GLY A 107 -10.57 6.78 -8.90
CA GLY A 107 -10.96 7.02 -7.49
C GLY A 107 -12.36 6.54 -7.14
N GLY A 108 -13.20 6.23 -8.13
CA GLY A 108 -14.57 5.78 -7.95
C GLY A 108 -14.75 4.26 -7.83
N PHE A 109 -13.68 3.49 -7.66
CA PHE A 109 -13.74 2.02 -7.56
C PHE A 109 -14.48 1.37 -8.74
N ASN A 110 -15.22 0.29 -8.49
CA ASN A 110 -15.95 -0.50 -9.48
C ASN A 110 -17.40 -0.01 -9.72
N ASN A 111 -17.71 1.24 -9.38
CA ASN A 111 -19.09 1.77 -9.49
C ASN A 111 -19.58 1.90 -10.95
N PHE A 112 -18.66 1.98 -11.92
CA PHE A 112 -18.98 2.28 -13.32
C PHE A 112 -18.86 1.05 -14.25
N GLY A 113 -18.42 -0.09 -13.73
CA GLY A 113 -18.21 -1.30 -14.50
C GLY A 113 -17.14 -2.20 -13.90
N ILE A 114 -16.89 -3.33 -14.57
CA ILE A 114 -15.83 -4.26 -14.21
C ILE A 114 -14.60 -3.91 -15.02
N VAL A 115 -13.57 -3.39 -14.36
CA VAL A 115 -12.27 -3.15 -15.00
C VAL A 115 -11.54 -4.48 -15.15
N THR A 116 -11.16 -4.83 -16.38
CA THR A 116 -10.49 -6.09 -16.73
C THR A 116 -8.98 -5.91 -16.90
N LYS A 117 -8.55 -4.75 -17.37
CA LYS A 117 -7.14 -4.41 -17.65
C LYS A 117 -6.83 -2.96 -17.28
N PHE A 118 -5.64 -2.75 -16.75
CA PHE A 118 -5.05 -1.44 -16.47
C PHE A 118 -3.82 -1.26 -17.35
N THR A 119 -3.75 -0.18 -18.12
CA THR A 119 -2.50 0.21 -18.80
C THR A 119 -1.81 1.28 -17.95
N LEU A 120 -0.64 0.95 -17.42
CA LEU A 120 0.15 1.78 -16.51
C LEU A 120 1.40 2.30 -17.21
N ALA A 121 1.64 3.61 -17.15
CA ALA A 121 2.93 4.18 -17.51
C ALA A 121 3.96 3.91 -16.41
N PHE A 122 5.13 3.38 -16.76
CA PHE A 122 6.16 3.08 -15.77
C PHE A 122 7.33 4.07 -15.80
N PRO A 123 7.87 4.46 -14.63
CA PRO A 123 9.04 5.32 -14.57
C PRO A 123 10.29 4.60 -15.09
N ARG A 124 11.16 5.35 -15.80
CA ARG A 124 12.52 4.90 -16.12
C ARG A 124 13.42 5.05 -14.88
N ALA A 125 13.17 4.26 -13.84
CA ALA A 125 13.99 4.23 -12.64
C ALA A 125 14.24 2.78 -12.22
N SER A 126 15.50 2.45 -11.96
CA SER A 126 15.91 1.16 -11.41
C SER A 126 16.04 1.27 -9.89
N LEU A 127 15.35 0.38 -9.17
CA LEU A 127 15.21 0.49 -7.73
C LEU A 127 16.42 -0.13 -7.02
N GLY A 128 17.02 0.58 -6.07
CA GLY A 128 17.98 0.01 -5.13
C GLY A 128 17.55 0.33 -3.71
N LEU A 129 17.09 -0.67 -2.95
CA LEU A 129 16.68 -0.48 -1.56
C LEU A 129 17.90 -0.31 -0.65
N LYS A 130 17.92 0.74 0.17
CA LYS A 130 18.86 0.87 1.29
C LYS A 130 18.10 1.16 2.58
N THR A 131 17.82 0.13 3.36
CA THR A 131 17.19 0.26 4.68
C THR A 131 18.24 0.66 5.70
N HIS A 132 18.02 1.81 6.35
CA HIS A 132 18.85 2.26 7.47
C HIS A 132 18.05 2.18 8.76
N PHE A 133 18.41 1.27 9.67
CA PHE A 133 17.90 1.27 11.04
C PHE A 133 18.65 2.32 11.85
N LEU A 134 18.05 3.50 12.05
CA LEU A 134 18.56 4.47 13.01
C LEU A 134 17.77 4.36 14.31
N LEU A 135 18.49 4.16 15.43
CA LEU A 135 17.96 4.45 16.75
C LEU A 135 17.95 5.98 16.93
N LEU A 136 16.74 6.54 17.05
CA LEU A 136 16.41 7.91 17.47
C LEU A 136 17.00 9.06 16.63
N THR A 137 16.14 9.80 15.93
CA THR A 137 16.01 11.28 16.04
C THR A 137 14.64 11.75 15.49
N ASN A 138 14.13 12.86 16.04
CA ASN A 138 12.78 13.42 15.89
C ASN A 138 12.39 13.97 14.48
N SER A 139 12.95 13.50 13.38
CA SER A 139 12.63 14.05 12.05
C SER A 139 11.66 13.16 11.27
N ILE A 140 10.39 13.56 11.24
CA ILE A 140 9.31 12.96 10.43
C ILE A 140 9.22 13.63 9.04
N ASN A 141 10.12 14.56 8.71
CA ASN A 141 10.03 15.29 7.44
C ASN A 141 10.81 14.59 6.33
N VAL A 142 10.09 14.12 5.31
CA VAL A 142 10.67 13.74 4.02
C VAL A 142 10.90 15.02 3.22
N THR A 143 12.10 15.20 2.68
CA THR A 143 12.43 16.30 1.77
C THR A 143 12.92 15.81 0.41
N ASP A 144 13.50 14.61 0.35
CA ASP A 144 13.94 13.96 -0.89
C ASP A 144 12.75 13.21 -1.52
N PRO A 145 12.28 13.58 -2.72
CA PRO A 145 11.21 12.84 -3.39
C PRO A 145 11.61 11.40 -3.70
N LYS A 146 12.90 11.11 -3.82
CA LYS A 146 13.43 9.75 -4.00
C LYS A 146 13.54 8.97 -2.70
N ALA A 147 13.06 9.49 -1.59
CA ALA A 147 13.00 8.78 -0.32
C ALA A 147 11.55 8.56 0.14
N GLY A 148 11.29 7.35 0.62
CA GLY A 148 10.17 7.02 1.49
C GLY A 148 10.70 6.87 2.91
N ILE A 149 9.99 7.43 3.87
CA ILE A 149 10.34 7.31 5.29
C ILE A 149 9.14 6.74 6.01
N ILE A 150 9.36 5.67 6.79
CA ILE A 150 8.38 5.13 7.73
C ILE A 150 9.00 5.17 9.11
N THR A 151 8.39 5.96 10.00
CA THR A 151 8.73 5.96 11.42
C THR A 151 7.80 4.98 12.12
N THR A 152 8.36 3.90 12.62
CA THR A 152 7.63 2.81 13.26
C THR A 152 7.79 2.90 14.77
N TYR A 153 6.69 3.20 15.47
CA TYR A 153 6.59 3.10 16.92
C TYR A 153 6.16 1.68 17.25
N ASN A 154 7.01 0.93 17.93
CA ASN A 154 6.78 -0.49 18.16
C ASN A 154 6.97 -0.90 19.60
N PHE A 155 6.43 -2.06 19.92
CA PHE A 155 6.72 -2.77 21.15
C PHE A 155 7.13 -4.18 20.77
N LEU A 156 8.40 -4.49 20.97
CA LEU A 156 9.05 -5.73 20.53
C LEU A 156 9.76 -6.36 21.73
N LEU A 157 9.55 -7.66 21.94
CA LEU A 157 10.21 -8.43 23.01
C LEU A 157 10.11 -7.79 24.41
N GLY A 158 8.94 -7.23 24.75
CA GLY A 158 8.71 -6.66 26.09
C GLY A 158 9.22 -5.24 26.28
N GLN A 159 9.74 -4.57 25.24
CA GLN A 159 10.28 -3.22 25.33
C GLN A 159 9.69 -2.30 24.26
N PRO A 160 9.40 -1.02 24.58
CA PRO A 160 9.04 -0.03 23.57
C PRO A 160 10.27 0.37 22.74
N GLY A 161 10.06 0.60 21.46
CA GLY A 161 11.08 0.98 20.50
C GLY A 161 10.55 1.95 19.45
N VAL A 162 11.47 2.70 18.84
CA VAL A 162 11.20 3.49 17.64
C VAL A 162 12.25 3.11 16.61
N SER A 163 11.80 2.67 15.45
CA SER A 163 12.66 2.35 14.31
C SER A 163 12.30 3.26 13.14
N LEU A 164 13.32 3.80 12.49
CA LEU A 164 13.16 4.54 11.24
C LEU A 164 13.51 3.61 10.08
N ASN A 165 12.59 3.46 9.13
CA ASN A 165 12.85 2.81 7.85
C ASN A 165 12.96 3.90 6.78
N VAL A 166 14.16 4.09 6.25
CA VAL A 166 14.38 4.94 5.08
C VAL A 166 14.53 4.04 3.87
N LEU A 167 13.71 4.26 2.85
CA LEU A 167 13.83 3.63 1.54
C LEU A 167 14.22 4.71 0.55
N ARG A 168 15.29 4.51 -0.22
CA ARG A 168 15.75 5.49 -1.20
C ARG A 168 15.87 4.86 -2.57
N TRP A 169 15.52 5.58 -3.63
CA TRP A 169 15.64 5.11 -5.02
C TRP A 169 16.82 5.77 -5.74
N ALA A 170 17.57 4.97 -6.49
CA ALA A 170 18.71 5.41 -7.29
C ALA A 170 18.33 5.50 -8.77
N ASP A 171 19.08 6.28 -9.55
CA ASP A 171 18.89 6.40 -11.00
C ASP A 171 19.63 5.32 -11.80
N ALA A 172 20.33 4.39 -11.13
CA ALA A 172 21.20 3.39 -11.76
C ALA A 172 20.85 1.95 -11.33
N ALA A 173 21.03 1.02 -12.26
CA ALA A 173 20.60 -0.38 -12.19
C ALA A 173 21.29 -1.17 -11.07
N CYS A 174 20.80 -1.01 -9.85
CA CYS A 174 21.10 -1.88 -8.73
C CYS A 174 20.00 -2.95 -8.66
N GLY A 175 20.38 -4.19 -8.35
CA GLY A 175 19.51 -5.37 -8.45
C GLY A 175 18.15 -5.21 -7.78
N LEU A 176 17.11 -5.67 -8.49
CA LEU A 176 15.72 -5.65 -8.05
C LEU A 176 15.49 -6.73 -6.98
N THR A 177 15.38 -6.32 -5.72
CA THR A 177 14.47 -6.99 -4.79
C THR A 177 13.05 -6.48 -5.08
N SER A 178 12.07 -7.38 -5.18
CA SER A 178 10.66 -7.00 -5.36
C SER A 178 10.28 -5.86 -4.41
N LEU A 179 9.55 -4.84 -4.89
CA LEU A 179 9.06 -3.74 -4.04
C LEU A 179 8.19 -4.23 -2.89
N VAL A 180 7.61 -5.41 -3.03
CA VAL A 180 6.87 -6.08 -1.98
C VAL A 180 7.81 -6.72 -0.96
N GLN A 181 8.87 -7.37 -1.41
CA GLN A 181 9.93 -7.91 -0.55
C GLN A 181 10.75 -6.82 0.15
N ALA A 182 10.67 -5.58 -0.33
CA ALA A 182 11.25 -4.39 0.30
C ALA A 182 10.42 -3.87 1.47
N SER A 183 9.16 -4.30 1.61
CA SER A 183 8.41 -4.08 2.84
C SER A 183 9.11 -4.81 3.98
N PRO A 184 9.23 -4.21 5.18
CA PRO A 184 9.66 -4.91 6.38
C PRO A 184 8.57 -5.88 6.84
N GLN A 185 8.07 -6.75 5.95
CA GLN A 185 7.71 -8.10 6.32
C GLN A 185 9.03 -8.78 6.68
N MET A 186 9.56 -8.42 7.86
CA MET A 186 10.44 -9.31 8.59
C MET A 186 9.80 -10.71 8.47
N PRO A 187 10.57 -11.77 8.17
CA PRO A 187 10.04 -13.13 8.29
C PRO A 187 9.88 -13.39 9.78
N LEU A 188 8.83 -12.81 10.38
CA LEU A 188 8.48 -12.94 11.79
C LEU A 188 8.16 -14.42 12.12
N THR A 189 7.90 -15.22 11.08
CA THR A 189 7.89 -16.68 11.12
C THR A 189 9.19 -17.30 11.67
N GLU A 190 10.36 -16.71 11.41
CA GLU A 190 11.65 -17.20 11.94
C GLU A 190 11.80 -16.98 13.45
N ILE A 191 11.04 -16.04 14.03
CA ILE A 191 10.98 -15.79 15.48
C ILE A 191 9.68 -16.29 16.13
N GLY A 192 8.94 -17.17 15.45
CA GLY A 192 7.75 -17.84 16.00
C GLY A 192 6.46 -17.01 15.98
N LEU A 193 6.44 -15.90 15.26
CA LEU A 193 5.25 -15.06 15.04
C LEU A 193 4.57 -15.44 13.73
N SER A 194 3.67 -16.42 13.79
CA SER A 194 2.99 -16.98 12.62
C SER A 194 1.66 -16.30 12.28
N LEU A 195 1.14 -15.43 13.16
CA LEU A 195 -0.14 -14.75 13.00
C LEU A 195 0.06 -13.24 13.01
N GLY A 196 -0.80 -12.53 12.30
CA GLY A 196 -0.80 -11.09 12.33
C GLY A 196 -2.00 -10.48 11.61
N ALA A 197 -2.27 -9.21 11.94
CA ALA A 197 -3.36 -8.45 11.35
C ALA A 197 -2.92 -7.00 11.13
N PHE A 198 -3.46 -6.40 10.07
CA PHE A 198 -3.26 -5.01 9.71
C PHE A 198 -4.54 -4.20 9.91
N ASN A 199 -4.38 -2.94 10.30
CA ASN A 199 -5.45 -1.94 10.29
C ASN A 199 -4.87 -0.59 9.87
N THR A 200 -5.71 0.33 9.40
CA THR A 200 -5.26 1.66 8.96
C THR A 200 -6.21 2.72 9.46
N VAL A 201 -5.63 3.80 10.00
CA VAL A 201 -6.35 5.02 10.34
C VAL A 201 -6.02 6.08 9.29
N SER A 202 -7.03 6.59 8.59
CA SER A 202 -6.87 7.64 7.59
C SER A 202 -6.84 9.03 8.23
N LEU A 203 -5.78 9.78 7.99
CA LEU A 203 -5.49 11.04 8.67
C LEU A 203 -5.28 12.19 7.67
N LYS A 204 -5.39 13.43 8.15
CA LYS A 204 -5.04 14.62 7.34
C LYS A 204 -3.59 15.05 7.51
N THR A 205 -3.05 14.91 8.71
CA THR A 205 -1.69 15.32 9.07
C THR A 205 -1.22 14.54 10.29
N TYR A 206 0.09 14.40 10.45
CA TYR A 206 0.69 13.89 11.66
C TYR A 206 0.99 15.06 12.61
N SER A 207 0.08 15.34 13.55
CA SER A 207 0.30 16.36 14.57
C SER A 207 1.12 15.82 15.75
N PRO A 208 1.83 16.67 16.52
CA PRO A 208 2.52 16.23 17.73
C PRO A 208 1.59 15.51 18.73
N ALA A 209 0.36 15.99 18.89
CA ALA A 209 -0.65 15.37 19.75
C ALA A 209 -1.05 13.95 19.26
N LEU A 210 -1.10 13.73 17.94
CA LEU A 210 -1.30 12.40 17.40
C LEU A 210 -0.13 11.46 17.73
N ILE A 211 1.10 11.94 17.53
CA ILE A 211 2.29 11.13 17.81
C ILE A 211 2.35 10.72 19.29
N GLU A 212 1.99 11.63 20.19
CA GLU A 212 1.85 11.31 21.62
C GLU A 212 0.79 10.22 21.86
N GLN A 213 -0.36 10.27 21.17
CA GLN A 213 -1.36 9.20 21.27
C GLN A 213 -0.85 7.87 20.72
N VAL A 214 -0.10 7.88 19.61
CA VAL A 214 0.53 6.68 19.07
C VAL A 214 1.50 6.05 20.08
N LEU A 215 2.35 6.85 20.72
CA LEU A 215 3.27 6.39 21.78
C LEU A 215 2.52 5.80 22.98
N ASN A 216 1.45 6.46 23.41
CA ASN A 216 0.60 5.98 24.51
C ASN A 216 -0.07 4.64 24.16
N GLN A 217 -0.62 4.50 22.94
CA GLN A 217 -1.22 3.23 22.51
C GLN A 217 -0.17 2.11 22.38
N THR A 218 1.01 2.43 21.84
CA THR A 218 2.14 1.50 21.72
C THR A 218 2.55 0.91 23.06
N THR A 219 2.74 1.76 24.07
CA THR A 219 3.16 1.32 25.41
C THR A 219 2.02 0.61 26.17
N TYR A 220 0.79 1.11 26.06
CA TYR A 220 -0.38 0.53 26.72
C TYR A 220 -0.68 -0.88 26.20
N TRP A 221 -0.86 -1.06 24.89
CA TRP A 221 -1.18 -2.36 24.31
C TRP A 221 0.01 -3.30 24.31
N GLY A 222 1.23 -2.78 24.09
CA GLY A 222 2.45 -3.57 24.13
C GLY A 222 2.63 -4.26 25.49
N SER A 223 2.48 -3.51 26.58
CA SER A 223 2.55 -4.07 27.93
C SER A 223 1.39 -5.04 28.22
N LYS A 224 0.15 -4.68 27.89
CA LYS A 224 -1.05 -5.52 28.09
C LYS A 224 -0.99 -6.86 27.37
N LEU A 225 -0.54 -6.87 26.12
CA LEU A 225 -0.56 -8.06 25.27
C LEU A 225 0.74 -8.87 25.37
N SER A 226 1.82 -8.32 25.94
CA SER A 226 3.11 -9.02 26.09
C SER A 226 2.99 -10.41 26.75
N LEU A 227 2.10 -10.55 27.75
CA LEU A 227 1.85 -11.82 28.44
C LEU A 227 0.96 -12.79 27.64
N LYS A 228 0.32 -12.31 26.57
CA LYS A 228 -0.56 -13.08 25.67
C LYS A 228 0.18 -13.50 24.38
N GLY A 229 1.51 -13.60 24.43
CA GLY A 229 2.30 -13.99 23.25
C GLY A 229 2.40 -12.89 22.18
N ALA A 230 2.18 -11.63 22.55
CA ALA A 230 2.50 -10.48 21.70
C ALA A 230 4.01 -10.35 21.62
N ASN A 231 4.57 -10.65 20.45
CA ASN A 231 5.99 -10.39 20.24
C ASN A 231 6.22 -9.17 19.36
N PHE A 232 5.19 -8.61 18.67
CA PHE A 232 5.32 -7.36 17.93
C PHE A 232 3.98 -6.62 17.77
N ILE A 233 3.95 -5.35 18.17
CA ILE A 233 2.94 -4.39 17.70
C ILE A 233 3.64 -3.17 17.12
N SER A 234 3.08 -2.58 16.07
CA SER A 234 3.60 -1.38 15.45
C SER A 234 2.52 -0.39 15.03
N TYR A 235 2.93 0.87 15.02
CA TYR A 235 2.22 2.02 14.48
C TYR A 235 3.18 2.75 13.55
N ASP A 236 2.86 2.73 12.27
CA ASP A 236 3.73 3.19 11.20
C ASP A 236 3.25 4.55 10.68
N VAL A 237 4.05 5.57 10.98
CA VAL A 237 3.85 6.94 10.55
C VAL A 237 4.61 7.13 9.24
N GLU A 238 3.84 7.32 8.16
CA GLU A 238 4.37 7.46 6.81
C GLU A 238 4.08 8.86 6.24
N PRO A 239 4.99 9.83 6.43
CA PRO A 239 4.92 11.15 5.83
C PRO A 239 5.10 11.11 4.31
N PHE A 240 4.23 11.82 3.58
CA PHE A 240 4.35 12.05 2.14
C PHE A 240 4.67 13.52 1.86
N LEU A 241 5.33 13.78 0.73
CA LEU A 241 5.58 15.15 0.29
C LEU A 241 4.25 15.86 -0.07
N PRO A 242 4.11 17.15 0.25
CA PRO A 242 2.94 17.93 -0.20
C PRO A 242 2.75 17.92 -1.72
N THR A 243 3.84 17.72 -2.47
CA THR A 243 3.86 17.64 -3.94
C THR A 243 3.49 16.26 -4.48
N MET A 244 3.20 15.26 -3.65
CA MET A 244 2.87 13.89 -4.09
C MET A 244 1.76 13.89 -5.16
N THR A 245 0.72 14.71 -4.99
CA THR A 245 -0.42 14.76 -5.92
C THR A 245 -0.23 15.73 -7.08
N SER A 246 0.90 16.44 -7.17
CA SER A 246 1.15 17.45 -8.23
C SER A 246 1.18 16.88 -9.66
N ARG A 247 1.34 15.56 -9.79
CA ARG A 247 1.32 14.85 -11.08
C ARG A 247 -0.06 14.31 -11.46
N SER A 248 -1.05 14.45 -10.59
CA SER A 248 -2.41 14.07 -10.93
C SER A 248 -2.90 14.87 -12.13
N LYS A 249 -3.46 14.17 -13.11
CA LYS A 249 -4.13 14.76 -14.26
C LYS A 249 -5.65 14.85 -14.05
N GLY A 250 -6.09 14.79 -12.79
CA GLY A 250 -7.50 14.72 -12.41
C GLY A 250 -8.03 13.29 -12.24
N GLY A 251 -9.27 13.22 -11.79
CA GLY A 251 -9.97 11.98 -11.44
C GLY A 251 -10.97 12.24 -10.31
N ALA A 252 -11.82 11.25 -10.03
CA ALA A 252 -12.74 11.29 -8.90
C ALA A 252 -12.03 11.21 -7.52
N TYR A 253 -10.77 10.78 -7.47
CA TYR A 253 -9.98 10.76 -6.25
C TYR A 253 -9.71 12.19 -5.75
N PRO A 254 -9.87 12.49 -4.45
CA PRO A 254 -9.76 13.85 -3.94
C PRO A 254 -8.29 14.27 -3.71
N HIS A 255 -7.54 14.55 -4.79
CA HIS A 255 -6.11 14.90 -4.74
C HIS A 255 -5.79 16.16 -3.93
N ASP A 256 -6.71 17.13 -3.84
CA ASP A 256 -6.52 18.35 -3.02
C ASP A 256 -6.78 18.11 -1.54
N ASN A 257 -7.44 17.01 -1.20
CA ASN A 257 -7.86 16.69 0.14
C ASN A 257 -7.66 15.20 0.42
N TYR A 258 -6.49 14.68 0.08
CA TYR A 258 -6.13 13.28 0.31
C TYR A 258 -5.98 12.97 1.80
N LEU A 259 -5.92 11.69 2.13
CA LEU A 259 -5.72 11.19 3.48
C LEU A 259 -4.43 10.37 3.53
N ILE A 260 -3.60 10.62 4.52
CA ILE A 260 -2.38 9.86 4.78
C ILE A 260 -2.68 8.69 5.74
N PRO A 261 -2.10 7.50 5.49
CA PRO A 261 -2.38 6.32 6.30
C PRO A 261 -1.47 6.23 7.53
N LEU A 262 -2.05 6.12 8.73
CA LEU A 262 -1.36 5.54 9.88
C LEU A 262 -1.64 4.04 9.89
N ASN A 263 -0.62 3.22 9.62
CA ASN A 263 -0.79 1.77 9.58
C ASN A 263 -0.52 1.16 10.96
N LEU A 264 -1.34 0.20 11.34
CA LEU A 264 -1.19 -0.59 12.56
C LEU A 264 -0.90 -2.02 12.11
N TYR A 265 0.09 -2.65 12.72
CA TYR A 265 0.39 -4.05 12.47
C TYR A 265 0.69 -4.78 13.77
N TYR A 266 -0.12 -5.78 14.07
CA TYR A 266 -0.02 -6.59 15.29
C TYR A 266 0.32 -8.02 14.86
N ALA A 267 1.33 -8.60 15.49
CA ALA A 267 1.73 -9.98 15.24
C ALA A 267 1.90 -10.74 16.57
N TRP A 268 1.39 -11.97 16.57
CA TRP A 268 1.35 -12.84 17.74
C TRP A 268 1.59 -14.30 17.34
N ALA A 269 1.83 -15.14 18.34
CA ALA A 269 2.14 -16.56 18.12
C ALA A 269 0.92 -17.48 18.32
N PRO A 270 0.21 -17.47 19.47
CA PRO A 270 -0.87 -18.41 19.72
C PRO A 270 -2.22 -17.94 19.15
N GLU A 271 -2.89 -18.79 18.36
CA GLU A 271 -4.26 -18.55 17.84
C GLU A 271 -5.30 -18.31 18.94
N LEU A 272 -5.02 -18.79 20.17
CA LEU A 272 -5.91 -18.63 21.34
C LEU A 272 -6.27 -17.17 21.64
N PHE A 273 -5.43 -16.21 21.27
CA PHE A 273 -5.62 -14.81 21.59
C PHE A 273 -6.01 -13.94 20.38
N ASP A 274 -6.38 -14.54 19.24
CA ASP A 274 -6.76 -13.81 18.02
C ASP A 274 -7.73 -12.64 18.29
N GLU A 275 -8.79 -12.91 19.06
CA GLU A 275 -9.80 -11.90 19.41
C GLU A 275 -9.20 -10.74 20.21
N ASP A 276 -8.34 -11.03 21.20
CA ASP A 276 -7.68 -10.01 22.00
C ASP A 276 -6.82 -9.06 21.16
N PHE A 277 -6.08 -9.60 20.17
CA PHE A 277 -5.22 -8.79 19.29
C PHE A 277 -6.03 -7.97 18.31
N ILE A 278 -7.07 -8.56 17.71
CA ILE A 278 -7.95 -7.86 16.77
C ILE A 278 -8.70 -6.74 17.48
N GLU A 279 -9.30 -7.00 18.65
CA GLU A 279 -10.01 -5.99 19.43
C GLU A 279 -9.08 -4.87 19.90
N ALA A 280 -7.87 -5.19 20.35
CA ALA A 280 -6.88 -4.19 20.75
C ALA A 280 -6.48 -3.26 19.59
N MET A 281 -6.34 -3.82 18.39
CA MET A 281 -6.00 -3.06 17.18
C MET A 281 -7.18 -2.16 16.74
N GLU A 282 -8.41 -2.67 16.79
CA GLU A 282 -9.62 -1.90 16.51
C GLU A 282 -9.82 -0.77 17.53
N GLU A 283 -9.60 -1.06 18.82
CA GLU A 283 -9.70 -0.08 19.90
C GLU A 283 -8.62 0.99 19.79
N SER A 284 -7.38 0.60 19.45
CA SER A 284 -6.31 1.54 19.13
C SER A 284 -6.73 2.51 18.02
N ALA A 285 -7.24 1.98 16.91
CA ALA A 285 -7.70 2.78 15.78
C ALA A 285 -8.84 3.74 16.20
N ARG A 286 -9.80 3.25 17.01
CA ARG A 286 -10.92 4.04 17.53
C ARG A 286 -10.45 5.17 18.45
N VAL A 287 -9.57 4.90 19.41
CA VAL A 287 -9.05 5.90 20.36
C VAL A 287 -8.30 7.00 19.63
N ILE A 288 -7.46 6.62 18.67
CA ILE A 288 -6.72 7.56 17.83
C ILE A 288 -7.69 8.46 17.04
N LEU A 289 -8.72 7.88 16.40
CA LEU A 289 -9.71 8.64 15.63
C LEU A 289 -10.53 9.61 16.49
N ILE A 290 -11.08 9.14 17.62
CA ILE A 290 -11.96 9.96 18.47
C ILE A 290 -11.21 11.17 19.02
N LYS A 291 -9.95 11.00 19.43
CA LYS A 291 -9.15 12.11 19.97
C LYS A 291 -8.78 13.15 18.90
N LEU A 292 -8.75 12.78 17.62
CA LEU A 292 -8.42 13.68 16.53
C LEU A 292 -9.65 14.33 15.88
N SER A 293 -10.80 13.67 15.93
CA SER A 293 -12.04 14.17 15.35
C SER A 293 -13.24 13.47 15.99
N PRO A 294 -13.83 14.07 17.05
CA PRO A 294 -14.99 13.51 17.75
C PRO A 294 -16.23 13.25 16.87
N LYS A 295 -16.23 13.75 15.63
CA LYS A 295 -17.33 13.68 14.66
C LYS A 295 -17.17 12.62 13.56
N LEU A 296 -16.02 11.95 13.42
CA LEU A 296 -15.84 10.92 12.38
C LEU A 296 -16.41 9.57 12.86
N ARG A 297 -17.37 9.01 12.11
CA ARG A 297 -17.85 7.63 12.28
C ARG A 297 -16.93 6.67 11.53
N LEU A 298 -16.49 5.61 12.22
CA LEU A 298 -15.69 4.52 11.66
C LEU A 298 -16.41 3.87 10.46
N ARG A 299 -15.69 3.68 9.36
CA ARG A 299 -15.94 2.57 8.42
C ARG A 299 -14.83 1.56 8.65
N THR A 300 -15.13 0.53 9.43
CA THR A 300 -14.21 -0.61 9.62
C THR A 300 -14.16 -1.41 8.32
N TRP A 301 -12.95 -1.69 7.84
CA TRP A 301 -12.71 -2.70 6.82
C TRP A 301 -12.70 -4.07 7.49
N VAL A 302 -13.29 -5.07 6.84
CA VAL A 302 -13.31 -6.45 7.34
C VAL A 302 -11.88 -7.02 7.25
N PRO A 303 -11.34 -7.65 8.31
CA PRO A 303 -10.05 -8.32 8.24
C PRO A 303 -10.05 -9.40 7.16
N LEU A 304 -9.00 -9.48 6.36
CA LEU A 304 -8.74 -10.67 5.54
C LEU A 304 -8.45 -11.84 6.50
N ARG A 305 -9.48 -12.60 6.88
CA ARG A 305 -9.29 -13.91 7.52
C ARG A 305 -8.80 -14.89 6.45
N GLY A 306 -7.62 -15.45 6.63
CA GLY A 306 -7.19 -16.60 5.84
C GLY A 306 -5.71 -16.91 5.94
N LYS A 307 -5.39 -18.16 6.28
CA LYS A 307 -4.13 -18.80 5.93
C LYS A 307 -3.94 -18.69 4.40
N PRO A 308 -2.73 -18.49 3.86
CA PRO A 308 -2.52 -18.61 2.42
C PRO A 308 -3.10 -19.94 1.93
N PRO A 309 -3.93 -19.97 0.88
CA PRO A 309 -4.50 -21.22 0.40
C PRO A 309 -3.36 -22.14 -0.01
N SER A 310 -3.34 -23.36 0.54
CA SER A 310 -2.59 -24.45 -0.08
C SER A 310 -3.19 -24.70 -1.47
N ALA A 311 -2.33 -25.03 -2.43
CA ALA A 311 -2.65 -25.15 -3.85
C ALA A 311 -3.82 -26.10 -4.21
N GLU A 312 -4.36 -26.88 -3.26
CA GLU A 312 -5.44 -27.84 -3.47
C GLU A 312 -6.85 -27.35 -3.10
N ALA A 313 -7.03 -26.19 -2.43
CA ALA A 313 -8.36 -25.79 -1.92
C ALA A 313 -9.23 -24.97 -2.90
N ALA A 314 -8.75 -24.64 -4.09
CA ALA A 314 -9.44 -23.75 -5.05
C ALA A 314 -10.48 -24.45 -5.96
N GLN A 315 -10.84 -25.71 -5.69
CA GLN A 315 -11.76 -26.49 -6.56
C GLN A 315 -13.20 -26.66 -6.04
N SER A 316 -13.58 -26.10 -4.88
CA SER A 316 -14.96 -26.27 -4.38
C SER A 316 -15.53 -25.01 -3.75
N ALA A 317 -15.83 -24.01 -4.57
CA ALA A 317 -16.88 -23.01 -4.29
C ALA A 317 -17.17 -22.26 -5.60
N ILE A 318 -18.15 -22.80 -6.34
CA ILE A 318 -18.82 -22.15 -7.47
C ILE A 318 -19.69 -21.02 -6.93
#